data_AF-A0A7M1SPX5-F1
#
_entry.id   AF-A0A7M1SPX5-F1
#
_cell.length_a   1.000
_cell.length_b   1.000
_cell.length_c   1.000
_cell.angle_alpha   90.00
_cell.angle_beta   90.00
_cell.angle_gamma   90.00
#
_symmetry.space_group_name_H-M   'P 1'
#
loop_
_entity.id
_entity.type
_entity.pdbx_description
1 polymer ?
#
loop_
_entity_poly.entity_id
_entity_poly.type
_entity_poly.pdbx_seq_one_letter_code
_entity_poly.pdbx_strand_id
1 'polypeptide(L)'
;MPETKDWTWVLHRQCPDCGAHVGALTLEQIPAALRAQLEVWPVVLRRTDVAERPAPQTWSTLEYAAHVRDVIEVFDARLTAMQTEDAPTFEDFDPDQAAREGSYQELDPTDVAAAVMTTGTALAARIERTDPEQAGRSGRRGDGAEFTITTLMQYLLHDLVHHAWDVTDGRPSTGEFGTGAEEHESAEVAEPPLQAFAHRHRRVLGLIVAVVALALAVAYVVIAPPQSDAGPLQAGIVRWSVPGCWALIAAAGACWAFDVAEKVRNAFAYAALACWIVYLAARLL
;
A
#
# COMPACT_ATOMS: atom_id res chain seq x y z
N MET A 1 -5.67 -11.87 -10.73
CA MET A 1 -4.26 -12.29 -10.93
C MET A 1 -3.79 -12.71 -9.56
N PRO A 2 -3.32 -13.94 -9.35
CA PRO A 2 -2.81 -14.32 -8.04
C PRO A 2 -1.64 -13.39 -7.72
N GLU A 3 -1.58 -12.90 -6.49
CA GLU A 3 -0.58 -11.94 -6.08
C GLU A 3 0.78 -12.65 -6.02
N THR A 4 1.61 -12.47 -7.05
CA THR A 4 2.99 -12.99 -7.11
C THR A 4 3.98 -12.14 -6.29
N LYS A 5 3.46 -11.35 -5.35
CA LYS A 5 4.25 -10.45 -4.54
C LYS A 5 4.80 -11.23 -3.36
N ASP A 6 6.08 -11.54 -3.41
CA ASP A 6 6.80 -12.03 -2.24
C ASP A 6 6.79 -10.92 -1.18
N TRP A 7 5.97 -11.07 -0.16
CA TRP A 7 5.83 -10.11 0.93
C TRP A 7 6.87 -10.29 2.04
N THR A 8 7.76 -11.29 1.97
CA THR A 8 8.76 -11.55 3.02
C THR A 8 9.74 -10.40 3.22
N TRP A 9 9.88 -9.48 2.24
CA TRP A 9 10.71 -8.28 2.37
C TRP A 9 10.36 -7.41 3.59
N VAL A 10 9.12 -7.47 4.10
CA VAL A 10 8.67 -6.69 5.28
C VAL A 10 9.43 -7.06 6.55
N LEU A 11 10.08 -8.23 6.56
CA LEU A 11 10.95 -8.68 7.65
C LEU A 11 12.29 -7.93 7.69
N HIS A 12 12.67 -7.25 6.61
CA HIS A 12 13.99 -6.65 6.44
C HIS A 12 13.98 -5.13 6.33
N ARG A 13 12.81 -4.52 6.12
CA ARG A 13 12.67 -3.07 6.01
C ARG A 13 11.27 -2.62 6.39
N GLN A 14 11.16 -1.35 6.76
CA GLN A 14 9.89 -0.69 7.04
C GLN A 14 8.96 -0.71 5.81
N CYS A 15 7.67 -0.94 6.05
CA CYS A 15 6.65 -0.84 5.02
C CYS A 15 6.39 0.64 4.66
N PRO A 16 6.48 1.04 3.38
CA PRO A 16 6.27 2.44 2.99
C PRO A 16 4.81 2.89 3.10
N ASP A 17 3.87 1.95 3.12
CA ASP A 17 2.43 2.24 3.17
C ASP A 17 1.97 2.40 4.61
N CYS A 18 2.08 1.33 5.42
CA CYS A 18 1.60 1.33 6.80
C CYS A 18 2.64 1.78 7.83
N GLY A 19 3.88 2.05 7.43
CA GLY A 19 4.96 2.50 8.31
C GLY A 19 5.51 1.44 9.27
N ALA A 20 4.99 0.21 9.26
CA ALA A 20 5.43 -0.83 10.20
C ALA A 20 6.85 -1.33 9.91
N HIS A 21 7.71 -1.37 10.92
CA HIS A 21 9.02 -2.03 10.87
C HIS A 21 9.02 -3.30 11.74
N VAL A 22 8.26 -4.31 11.31
CA VAL A 22 8.03 -5.53 12.11
C VAL A 22 9.29 -6.35 12.36
N GLY A 23 10.27 -6.32 11.45
CA GLY A 23 11.55 -7.01 11.61
C GLY A 23 12.37 -6.54 12.84
N ALA A 24 12.09 -5.33 13.35
CA ALA A 24 12.75 -4.78 14.54
C ALA A 24 12.13 -5.26 15.86
N LEU A 25 10.97 -5.92 15.83
CA LEU A 25 10.25 -6.34 17.04
C LEU A 25 10.70 -7.73 17.50
N THR A 26 10.90 -7.89 18.80
CA THR A 26 11.13 -9.22 19.39
C THR A 26 9.82 -9.99 19.54
N LEU A 27 9.90 -11.32 19.69
CA LEU A 27 8.73 -12.17 19.91
C LEU A 27 7.90 -11.73 21.13
N GLU A 28 8.55 -11.17 22.15
CA GLU A 28 7.94 -10.67 23.40
C GLU A 28 7.14 -9.37 23.17
N GLN A 29 7.50 -8.54 22.18
CA GLN A 29 6.83 -7.28 21.88
C GLN A 29 5.58 -7.46 20.99
N ILE A 30 5.54 -8.54 20.21
CA ILE A 30 4.47 -8.80 19.23
C ILE A 30 3.07 -8.92 19.86
N PRO A 31 2.85 -9.62 20.99
CA PRO A 31 1.52 -9.79 21.57
C PRO A 31 0.80 -8.48 21.89
N ALA A 32 1.50 -7.50 22.46
CA ALA A 32 0.94 -6.19 22.77
C ALA A 32 0.59 -5.43 21.49
N ALA A 33 1.50 -5.43 20.52
CA ALA A 33 1.29 -4.83 19.21
C ALA A 33 0.09 -5.44 18.46
N LEU A 34 -0.02 -6.77 18.45
CA LEU A 34 -1.11 -7.51 17.84
C LEU A 34 -2.45 -7.07 18.42
N ARG A 35 -2.58 -7.06 19.76
CA ARG A 35 -3.82 -6.65 20.44
C ARG A 35 -4.24 -5.22 20.07
N ALA A 36 -3.29 -4.29 19.98
CA ALA A 36 -3.58 -2.92 19.56
C ALA A 36 -4.20 -2.86 18.15
N GLN A 37 -3.79 -3.74 17.23
CA GLN A 37 -4.39 -3.81 15.89
C GLN A 37 -5.80 -4.39 15.89
N LEU A 38 -6.15 -5.24 16.87
CA LEU A 38 -7.48 -5.83 16.95
C LEU A 38 -8.56 -4.80 17.28
N GLU A 39 -8.22 -3.77 18.07
CA GLU A 39 -9.16 -2.76 18.56
C GLU A 39 -9.81 -1.91 17.44
N VAL A 40 -9.20 -1.88 16.25
CA VAL A 40 -9.73 -1.19 15.08
C VAL A 40 -11.03 -1.83 14.61
N TRP A 41 -11.11 -3.16 14.61
CA TRP A 41 -12.18 -3.91 13.93
C TRP A 41 -13.58 -3.66 14.50
N PRO A 42 -13.82 -3.72 15.82
CA PRO A 42 -15.13 -3.37 16.38
C PRO A 42 -15.56 -1.95 16.05
N VAL A 43 -14.63 -1.02 15.86
CA VAL A 43 -14.94 0.39 15.55
C VAL A 43 -15.32 0.55 14.08
N VAL A 44 -14.52 0.03 13.16
CA VAL A 44 -14.76 0.19 11.72
C VAL A 44 -15.98 -0.61 11.25
N LEU A 45 -16.23 -1.78 11.85
CA LEU A 45 -17.37 -2.63 11.48
C LEU A 45 -18.73 -2.12 11.95
N ARG A 46 -18.77 -1.01 12.71
CA ARG A 46 -20.03 -0.29 13.03
C ARG A 46 -20.43 0.75 11.99
N ARG A 47 -19.61 1.00 10.97
CA ARG A 47 -19.97 1.93 9.88
C ARG A 47 -21.08 1.30 9.03
N THR A 48 -21.83 2.12 8.31
CA THR A 48 -22.99 1.66 7.52
C THR A 48 -22.61 1.09 6.15
N ASP A 49 -21.42 1.39 5.67
CA ASP A 49 -20.89 1.08 4.34
C ASP A 49 -19.89 -0.10 4.36
N VAL A 50 -19.82 -0.86 5.45
CA VAL A 50 -18.76 -1.86 5.67
C VAL A 50 -18.76 -3.00 4.65
N ALA A 51 -19.91 -3.31 4.06
CA ALA A 51 -20.06 -4.32 3.01
C ALA A 51 -19.90 -3.74 1.59
N GLU A 52 -19.78 -2.41 1.45
CA GLU A 52 -19.63 -1.77 0.15
C GLU A 52 -18.16 -1.77 -0.26
N ARG A 53 -17.88 -2.34 -1.43
CA ARG A 53 -16.54 -2.26 -2.04
C ARG A 53 -16.30 -0.87 -2.61
N PRO A 54 -15.22 -0.16 -2.23
CA PRO A 54 -14.94 1.19 -2.74
C PRO A 54 -14.55 1.18 -4.24
N ALA A 55 -14.07 0.05 -4.74
CA ALA A 55 -13.84 -0.21 -6.16
C ALA A 55 -14.04 -1.72 -6.44
N PRO A 56 -14.35 -2.14 -7.68
CA PRO A 56 -14.62 -3.55 -7.98
C PRO A 56 -13.49 -4.52 -7.56
N GLN A 57 -12.25 -4.06 -7.61
CA GLN A 57 -11.04 -4.83 -7.30
C GLN A 57 -10.50 -4.58 -5.88
N THR A 58 -11.20 -3.82 -5.06
CA THR A 58 -10.82 -3.53 -3.68
C THR A 58 -11.87 -4.12 -2.77
N TRP A 59 -11.46 -4.94 -1.82
CA TRP A 59 -12.35 -5.51 -0.83
C TRP A 59 -13.04 -4.43 0.01
N SER A 60 -14.24 -4.76 0.49
CA SER A 60 -14.96 -3.97 1.46
C SER A 60 -14.33 -4.11 2.84
N THR A 61 -14.67 -3.22 3.77
CA THR A 61 -14.15 -3.29 5.16
C THR A 61 -14.51 -4.62 5.84
N LEU A 62 -15.69 -5.15 5.56
CA LEU A 62 -16.15 -6.45 6.06
C LEU A 62 -15.30 -7.60 5.53
N GLU A 63 -14.96 -7.58 4.24
CA GLU A 63 -14.12 -8.59 3.62
C GLU A 63 -12.68 -8.56 4.17
N TYR A 64 -12.11 -7.37 4.38
CA TYR A 64 -10.81 -7.24 5.07
C TYR A 64 -10.86 -7.79 6.50
N ALA A 65 -11.94 -7.54 7.25
CA ALA A 65 -12.06 -8.05 8.61
C ALA A 65 -12.19 -9.59 8.66
N ALA A 66 -12.96 -10.16 7.72
CA ALA A 66 -13.09 -11.60 7.58
C ALA A 66 -11.77 -12.26 7.18
N HIS A 67 -11.01 -11.62 6.29
CA HIS A 67 -9.66 -12.04 5.94
C HIS A 67 -8.74 -12.04 7.17
N VAL A 68 -8.73 -10.96 7.95
CA VAL A 68 -7.92 -10.87 9.18
C VAL A 68 -8.27 -11.97 10.17
N ARG A 69 -9.56 -12.29 10.35
CA ARG A 69 -10.00 -13.44 11.17
C ARG A 69 -9.33 -14.74 10.69
N ASP A 70 -9.44 -15.04 9.40
CA ASP A 70 -8.94 -16.31 8.85
C ASP A 70 -7.41 -16.37 8.85
N VAL A 71 -6.72 -15.25 8.58
CA VAL A 71 -5.26 -15.16 8.69
C VAL A 71 -4.79 -15.44 10.10
N ILE A 72 -5.45 -14.89 11.13
CA ILE A 72 -5.12 -15.19 12.53
C ILE A 72 -5.22 -16.69 12.79
N GLU A 73 -6.28 -17.35 12.32
CA GLU A 73 -6.46 -18.80 12.51
C GLU A 73 -5.40 -19.63 11.78
N VAL A 74 -5.09 -19.28 10.54
CA VAL A 74 -4.03 -19.92 9.74
C VAL A 74 -2.68 -19.80 10.45
N PHE A 75 -2.36 -18.62 11.00
CA PHE A 75 -1.10 -18.40 11.69
C PHE A 75 -1.05 -19.05 13.08
N ASP A 76 -2.18 -19.17 13.80
CA ASP A 76 -2.24 -19.95 15.05
C ASP A 76 -1.96 -21.43 14.80
N ALA A 77 -2.50 -21.99 13.72
CA ALA A 77 -2.23 -23.36 13.30
C ALA A 77 -0.75 -23.57 12.93
N ARG A 78 -0.16 -22.64 12.17
CA ARG A 78 1.27 -22.68 11.80
C ARG A 78 2.18 -22.54 13.02
N LEU A 79 1.87 -21.63 13.94
CA LEU A 79 2.59 -21.48 15.21
C LEU A 79 2.55 -22.79 16.01
N THR A 80 1.36 -23.39 16.12
CA THR A 80 1.20 -24.68 16.82
C THR A 80 2.04 -25.76 16.16
N ALA A 81 2.00 -25.91 14.83
CA ALA A 81 2.82 -26.87 14.11
C ALA A 81 4.32 -26.64 14.37
N MET A 82 4.79 -25.40 14.30
CA MET A 82 6.20 -25.08 14.57
C MET A 82 6.59 -25.32 16.03
N GLN A 83 5.65 -25.31 16.98
CA GLN A 83 5.87 -25.67 18.38
C GLN A 83 5.85 -27.19 18.62
N THR A 84 5.18 -27.98 17.79
CA THR A 84 4.99 -29.43 18.03
C THR A 84 5.76 -30.33 17.08
N GLU A 85 6.14 -29.83 15.90
CA GLU A 85 6.76 -30.59 14.81
C GLU A 85 8.13 -30.04 14.44
N ASP A 86 8.99 -30.88 13.85
CA ASP A 86 10.31 -30.47 13.39
C ASP A 86 10.24 -29.96 11.95
N ALA A 87 10.59 -28.69 11.74
CA ALA A 87 10.60 -28.01 10.44
C ALA A 87 9.35 -28.27 9.56
N PRO A 88 8.12 -28.03 10.05
CA PRO A 88 6.90 -28.32 9.29
C PRO A 88 6.82 -27.50 8.01
N THR A 89 6.19 -28.09 6.99
CA THR A 89 5.81 -27.38 5.77
C THR A 89 4.30 -27.11 5.81
N PHE A 90 3.91 -25.85 5.63
CA PHE A 90 2.51 -25.42 5.64
C PHE A 90 2.06 -24.95 4.26
N GLU A 91 0.80 -25.22 3.94
CA GLU A 91 0.18 -24.84 2.67
C GLU A 91 0.14 -23.32 2.47
N ASP A 92 0.18 -22.91 1.21
CA ASP A 92 -0.07 -21.53 0.81
C ASP A 92 -1.54 -21.20 1.10
N PHE A 93 -1.79 -19.94 1.50
CA PHE A 93 -3.14 -19.45 1.75
C PHE A 93 -3.52 -18.52 0.61
N ASP A 94 -4.56 -18.87 -0.17
CA ASP A 94 -5.13 -18.01 -1.20
C ASP A 94 -6.28 -17.19 -0.56
N PRO A 95 -6.05 -15.90 -0.29
CA PRO A 95 -7.02 -15.05 0.41
C PRO A 95 -8.25 -14.77 -0.48
N ASP A 96 -8.06 -14.75 -1.80
CA ASP A 96 -9.11 -14.57 -2.79
C ASP A 96 -10.02 -15.80 -2.88
N GLN A 97 -9.43 -16.99 -2.79
CA GLN A 97 -10.18 -18.24 -2.70
C GLN A 97 -10.97 -18.32 -1.39
N ALA A 98 -10.32 -18.06 -0.25
CA ALA A 98 -10.97 -18.07 1.06
C ALA A 98 -12.16 -17.10 1.12
N ALA A 99 -12.01 -15.89 0.56
CA ALA A 99 -13.09 -14.91 0.50
C ALA A 99 -14.31 -15.40 -0.30
N ARG A 100 -14.08 -16.11 -1.41
CA ARG A 100 -15.15 -16.69 -2.24
C ARG A 100 -15.84 -17.86 -1.56
N GLU A 101 -15.07 -18.77 -0.97
CA GLU A 101 -15.61 -19.97 -0.31
C GLU A 101 -16.32 -19.65 1.00
N GLY A 102 -15.82 -18.65 1.74
CA GLY A 102 -16.40 -18.16 2.99
C GLY A 102 -17.49 -17.11 2.82
N SER A 103 -17.86 -16.74 1.58
CA SER A 103 -18.82 -15.69 1.25
C SER A 103 -18.64 -14.43 2.13
N TYR A 104 -17.43 -13.88 2.18
CA TYR A 104 -17.09 -12.82 3.13
C TYR A 104 -18.04 -11.62 3.12
N GLN A 105 -18.56 -11.26 1.95
CA GLN A 105 -19.51 -10.17 1.75
C GLN A 105 -20.89 -10.39 2.41
N GLU A 106 -21.21 -11.63 2.80
CA GLU A 106 -22.51 -12.02 3.39
C GLU A 106 -22.43 -12.22 4.90
N LEU A 107 -21.24 -12.07 5.50
CA LEU A 107 -21.05 -12.27 6.94
C LEU A 107 -21.69 -11.16 7.76
N ASP A 108 -22.08 -11.49 9.00
CA ASP A 108 -22.54 -10.49 9.96
C ASP A 108 -21.33 -9.70 10.52
N PRO A 109 -21.29 -8.36 10.37
CA PRO A 109 -20.16 -7.56 10.86
C PRO A 109 -19.93 -7.66 12.36
N THR A 110 -20.97 -7.88 13.15
CA THR A 110 -20.87 -8.04 14.62
C THR A 110 -20.17 -9.34 14.97
N ASP A 111 -20.56 -10.44 14.31
CA ASP A 111 -19.96 -11.75 14.51
C ASP A 111 -18.50 -11.77 14.07
N VAL A 112 -18.18 -11.13 12.93
CA VAL A 112 -16.80 -11.00 12.42
C VAL A 112 -15.94 -10.20 13.40
N ALA A 113 -16.44 -9.06 13.89
CA ALA A 113 -15.71 -8.26 14.89
C ALA A 113 -15.41 -9.05 16.17
N ALA A 114 -16.40 -9.82 16.67
CA ALA A 114 -16.23 -10.66 17.84
C ALA A 114 -15.22 -11.81 17.60
N ALA A 115 -15.26 -12.41 16.41
CA ALA A 115 -14.33 -13.46 16.03
C ALA A 115 -12.89 -12.94 15.98
N VAL A 116 -12.63 -11.82 15.31
CA VAL A 116 -11.28 -11.19 15.23
C VAL A 116 -10.71 -10.90 16.62
N MET A 117 -11.52 -10.32 17.51
CA MET A 117 -11.08 -10.05 18.88
C MET A 117 -10.77 -11.34 19.65
N THR A 118 -11.61 -12.37 19.50
CA THR A 118 -11.47 -13.63 20.23
C THR A 118 -10.25 -14.42 19.74
N THR A 119 -10.13 -14.64 18.44
CA THR A 119 -9.03 -15.42 17.85
C THR A 119 -7.70 -14.68 18.00
N GLY A 120 -7.68 -13.36 17.77
CA GLY A 120 -6.47 -12.55 17.90
C GLY A 120 -5.96 -12.48 19.34
N THR A 121 -6.86 -12.35 20.32
CA THR A 121 -6.46 -12.36 21.74
C THR A 121 -5.93 -13.74 22.16
N ALA A 122 -6.52 -14.82 21.67
CA ALA A 122 -6.05 -16.17 21.93
C ALA A 122 -4.66 -16.42 21.34
N LEU A 123 -4.43 -15.97 20.10
CA LEU A 123 -3.12 -16.05 19.44
C LEU A 123 -2.07 -15.24 20.20
N ALA A 124 -2.36 -13.99 20.57
CA ALA A 124 -1.45 -13.18 21.37
C ALA A 124 -1.05 -13.89 22.69
N ALA A 125 -2.01 -14.48 23.39
CA ALA A 125 -1.75 -15.25 24.60
C ALA A 125 -0.97 -16.56 24.37
N ARG A 126 -1.02 -17.13 23.16
CA ARG A 126 -0.16 -18.27 22.78
C ARG A 126 1.27 -17.83 22.50
N ILE A 127 1.43 -16.71 21.77
CA ILE A 127 2.74 -16.13 21.49
C ILE A 127 3.47 -15.83 22.81
N GLU A 128 2.79 -15.19 23.78
CA GLU A 128 3.35 -14.89 25.12
C GLU A 128 3.81 -16.12 25.90
N ARG A 129 3.20 -17.29 25.66
CA ARG A 129 3.54 -18.55 26.33
C ARG A 129 4.55 -19.38 25.55
N THR A 130 5.02 -18.89 24.40
CA THR A 130 6.05 -19.58 23.63
C THR A 130 7.35 -19.56 24.42
N ASP A 131 7.96 -20.73 24.60
CA ASP A 131 9.26 -20.84 25.25
C ASP A 131 10.30 -20.05 24.43
N PRO A 132 11.09 -19.15 25.05
CA PRO A 132 12.14 -18.42 24.35
C PRO A 132 13.11 -19.31 23.54
N GLU A 133 13.37 -20.55 23.99
CA GLU A 133 14.21 -21.49 23.25
C GLU A 133 13.56 -21.96 21.93
N GLN A 134 12.23 -21.87 21.83
CA GLN A 134 11.48 -22.23 20.63
C GLN A 134 11.40 -21.09 19.60
N ALA A 135 11.74 -19.86 19.97
CA ALA A 135 11.58 -18.69 19.10
C ALA A 135 12.29 -18.81 17.73
N GLY A 136 13.36 -19.60 17.68
CA GLY A 136 14.14 -19.89 16.47
C GLY A 136 13.71 -21.13 15.69
N ARG A 137 12.71 -21.89 16.13
CA ARG A 137 12.23 -23.08 15.41
C ARG A 137 11.74 -22.68 14.03
N SER A 138 12.16 -23.44 13.02
CA SER A 138 11.88 -23.15 11.61
C SER A 138 10.61 -23.82 11.11
N GLY A 139 10.04 -23.25 10.06
CA GLY A 139 8.96 -23.82 9.26
C GLY A 139 9.02 -23.25 7.85
N ARG A 140 8.42 -23.95 6.89
CA ARG A 140 8.46 -23.58 5.46
C ARG A 140 7.06 -23.41 4.91
N ARG A 141 6.84 -22.35 4.14
CA ARG A 141 5.60 -22.15 3.38
C ARG A 141 5.66 -22.91 2.04
N GLY A 142 4.51 -23.27 1.48
CA GLY A 142 4.41 -24.02 0.21
C GLY A 142 5.19 -23.41 -0.95
N ASP A 143 5.27 -22.09 -1.02
CA ASP A 143 6.09 -21.33 -1.97
C ASP A 143 7.61 -21.40 -1.77
N GLY A 144 8.08 -22.04 -0.69
CA GLY A 144 9.48 -22.23 -0.35
C GLY A 144 10.03 -21.24 0.68
N ALA A 145 9.29 -20.20 1.06
CA ALA A 145 9.72 -19.22 2.05
C ALA A 145 9.96 -19.87 3.43
N GLU A 146 11.07 -19.52 4.06
CA GLU A 146 11.46 -20.03 5.38
C GLU A 146 11.19 -19.00 6.46
N PHE A 147 10.63 -19.46 7.58
CA PHE A 147 10.36 -18.64 8.76
C PHE A 147 10.88 -19.33 10.01
N THR A 148 11.42 -18.55 10.95
CA THR A 148 11.40 -18.89 12.38
C THR A 148 10.04 -18.53 12.98
N ILE A 149 9.72 -19.00 14.20
CA ILE A 149 8.52 -18.57 14.93
C ILE A 149 8.48 -17.03 15.03
N THR A 150 9.61 -16.41 15.38
CA THR A 150 9.71 -14.95 15.48
C THR A 150 9.35 -14.27 14.17
N THR A 151 10.01 -14.64 13.07
CA THR A 151 9.75 -14.01 11.77
C THR A 151 8.36 -14.31 11.22
N LEU A 152 7.77 -15.47 11.56
CA LEU A 152 6.39 -15.77 11.19
C LEU A 152 5.41 -14.82 11.89
N MET A 153 5.62 -14.56 13.18
CA MET A 153 4.77 -13.65 13.96
C MET A 153 4.99 -12.18 13.57
N GLN A 154 6.22 -11.78 13.20
CA GLN A 154 6.49 -10.47 12.63
C GLN A 154 5.75 -10.29 11.29
N TYR A 155 5.80 -11.31 10.44
CA TYR A 155 5.12 -11.31 9.14
C TYR A 155 3.60 -11.19 9.31
N LEU A 156 3.00 -11.95 10.23
CA LEU A 156 1.59 -11.78 10.61
C LEU A 156 1.30 -10.36 11.08
N LEU A 157 2.13 -9.81 11.98
CA LEU A 157 1.88 -8.48 12.54
C LEU A 157 1.86 -7.41 11.44
N HIS A 158 2.70 -7.53 10.41
CA HIS A 158 2.65 -6.62 9.27
C HIS A 158 1.30 -6.69 8.57
N ASP A 159 0.81 -7.89 8.30
CA ASP A 159 -0.50 -8.13 7.67
C ASP A 159 -1.64 -7.45 8.45
N LEU A 160 -1.66 -7.63 9.78
CA LEU A 160 -2.65 -7.02 10.65
C LEU A 160 -2.58 -5.49 10.69
N VAL A 161 -1.36 -4.93 10.77
CA VAL A 161 -1.16 -3.47 10.72
C VAL A 161 -1.56 -2.91 9.36
N HIS A 162 -1.21 -3.59 8.27
CA HIS A 162 -1.51 -3.17 6.91
C HIS A 162 -3.01 -3.17 6.64
N HIS A 163 -3.73 -4.21 7.06
CA HIS A 163 -5.19 -4.25 6.89
C HIS A 163 -5.94 -3.30 7.81
N ALA A 164 -5.43 -3.04 9.02
CA ALA A 164 -5.94 -1.94 9.83
C ALA A 164 -5.75 -0.57 9.13
N TRP A 165 -4.61 -0.36 8.46
CA TRP A 165 -4.32 0.83 7.68
C TRP A 165 -5.23 0.96 6.44
N ASP A 166 -5.50 -0.15 5.73
CA ASP A 166 -6.38 -0.21 4.55
C ASP A 166 -7.79 0.32 4.85
N VAL A 167 -8.33 -0.02 6.02
CA VAL A 167 -9.73 0.29 6.39
C VAL A 167 -9.90 1.61 7.18
N THR A 168 -8.81 2.28 7.48
CA THR A 168 -8.78 3.54 8.26
C THR A 168 -8.39 4.77 7.43
N ASP A 169 -8.47 4.66 6.10
CA ASP A 169 -8.04 5.70 5.15
C ASP A 169 -6.56 6.09 5.35
N GLY A 170 -5.71 5.12 5.68
CA GLY A 170 -4.27 5.31 5.87
C GLY A 170 -3.87 6.02 7.16
N ARG A 171 -4.76 6.08 8.16
CA ARG A 171 -4.40 6.57 9.51
C ARG A 171 -3.85 5.41 10.33
N PRO A 172 -2.61 5.45 10.82
CA PRO A 172 -2.09 4.39 11.68
C PRO A 172 -2.98 4.24 12.91
N SER A 173 -3.28 3.00 13.29
CA SER A 173 -3.84 2.70 14.60
C SER A 173 -2.84 3.24 15.65
N THR A 174 -3.30 4.05 16.60
CA THR A 174 -2.46 4.76 17.57
C THR A 174 -1.89 3.84 18.66
N GLY A 175 -1.61 2.58 18.34
CA GLY A 175 -0.84 1.71 19.22
C GLY A 175 0.59 2.23 19.24
N GLU A 176 0.89 3.14 20.16
CA GLU A 176 2.27 3.57 20.44
C GLU A 176 3.10 2.32 20.72
N PHE A 177 3.92 1.93 19.74
CA PHE A 177 4.95 0.92 19.90
C PHE A 177 5.97 1.52 20.86
N GLY A 178 5.85 1.18 22.14
CA GLY A 178 6.78 1.63 23.17
C GLY A 178 8.18 1.09 22.89
N THR A 179 9.02 1.89 22.23
CA THR A 179 10.47 1.71 22.26
C THR A 179 11.07 2.83 23.09
N GLY A 180 11.13 2.59 24.40
CA GLY A 180 12.10 3.27 25.24
C GLY A 180 13.50 2.78 24.88
N ALA A 181 14.16 3.43 23.92
CA ALA A 181 15.61 3.47 23.78
C ALA A 181 16.00 4.47 22.68
N GLU A 182 16.58 5.58 23.14
CA GLU A 182 17.54 6.46 22.45
C GLU A 182 17.07 7.21 21.19
N GLU A 183 16.91 8.53 21.41
CA GLU A 183 16.76 9.58 20.42
C GLU A 183 17.86 9.49 19.33
N HIS A 184 17.49 8.97 18.17
CA HIS A 184 18.06 9.42 16.91
C HIS A 184 16.96 10.05 16.08
N GLU A 185 16.86 11.37 16.21
CA GLU A 185 16.04 12.27 15.43
C GLU A 185 16.47 12.23 13.94
N SER A 186 16.07 11.18 13.23
CA SER A 186 15.81 11.29 11.80
C SER A 186 14.34 11.60 11.66
N ALA A 187 14.01 12.89 11.58
CA ALA A 187 12.67 13.40 11.37
C ALA A 187 11.96 12.59 10.27
N GLU A 188 11.00 11.75 10.69
CA GLU A 188 9.99 11.17 9.83
C GLU A 188 9.21 12.36 9.28
N VAL A 189 9.52 12.75 8.04
CA VAL A 189 8.83 13.87 7.38
C VAL A 189 7.41 13.39 7.11
N ALA A 190 6.51 13.63 8.07
CA ALA A 190 5.08 13.45 7.89
C ALA A 190 4.69 14.04 6.54
N GLU A 191 3.99 13.26 5.70
CA GLU A 191 3.54 13.75 4.40
C GLU A 191 2.82 15.09 4.62
N PRO A 192 3.31 16.19 4.04
CA PRO A 192 2.71 17.49 4.27
C PRO A 192 1.22 17.44 3.88
N PRO A 193 0.34 18.13 4.60
CA PRO A 193 -1.12 18.05 4.41
C PRO A 193 -1.59 18.21 2.95
N LEU A 194 -0.79 18.92 2.14
CA LEU A 194 -1.03 19.12 0.71
C LEU A 194 -0.87 17.85 -0.14
N GLN A 195 0.08 16.96 0.19
CA GLN A 195 0.28 15.71 -0.53
C GLN A 195 -0.89 14.75 -0.26
N ALA A 196 -1.25 14.56 1.00
CA ALA A 196 -2.42 13.75 1.39
C ALA A 196 -3.73 14.27 0.74
N PHE A 197 -3.94 15.59 0.74
CA PHE A 197 -5.07 16.20 0.04
C PHE A 197 -5.02 15.94 -1.48
N ALA A 198 -3.85 16.07 -2.10
CA ALA A 198 -3.68 15.85 -3.53
C ALA A 198 -3.99 14.40 -3.92
N HIS A 199 -3.56 13.41 -3.11
CA HIS A 199 -3.89 12.00 -3.33
C HIS A 199 -5.39 11.74 -3.17
N ARG A 200 -6.03 12.30 -2.13
CA ARG A 200 -7.48 12.18 -1.91
C ARG A 200 -8.31 12.72 -3.07
N HIS A 201 -7.88 13.84 -3.66
CA HIS A 201 -8.58 14.50 -4.76
C HIS A 201 -7.95 14.23 -6.13
N ARG A 202 -7.14 13.17 -6.24
CA ARG A 202 -6.33 12.85 -7.42
C ARG A 202 -7.09 12.86 -8.74
N ARG A 203 -8.28 12.25 -8.78
CA ARG A 203 -9.12 12.20 -9.99
C ARG A 203 -9.47 13.61 -10.47
N VAL A 204 -9.94 14.47 -9.56
CA VAL A 204 -10.41 15.82 -9.88
C VAL A 204 -9.22 16.71 -10.27
N LEU A 205 -8.18 16.72 -9.45
CA LEU A 205 -6.99 17.54 -9.69
C LEU A 205 -6.28 17.13 -10.98
N GLY A 206 -6.13 15.83 -11.23
CA GLY A 206 -5.47 15.32 -12.43
C GLY A 206 -6.24 15.66 -13.72
N LEU A 207 -7.58 15.59 -13.68
CA LEU A 207 -8.42 16.02 -14.79
C LEU A 207 -8.36 17.54 -15.02
N ILE A 208 -8.33 18.34 -13.95
CA ILE A 208 -8.15 19.80 -14.06
C ILE A 208 -6.81 20.12 -14.74
N VAL A 209 -5.72 19.50 -14.28
CA VAL A 209 -4.39 19.67 -14.88
C VAL A 209 -4.41 19.25 -16.35
N ALA A 210 -5.03 18.11 -16.67
CA ALA A 210 -5.12 17.61 -18.04
C ALA A 210 -5.86 18.57 -18.98
N VAL A 211 -7.02 19.08 -18.54
CA VAL A 211 -7.84 20.02 -19.32
C VAL A 211 -7.12 21.35 -19.50
N VAL A 212 -6.55 21.92 -18.45
CA VAL A 212 -5.83 23.20 -18.52
C VAL A 212 -4.60 23.07 -19.44
N ALA A 213 -3.81 22.01 -19.28
CA ALA A 213 -2.64 21.78 -20.12
C ALA A 213 -3.02 21.58 -21.60
N LEU A 214 -4.09 20.83 -21.89
CA LEU A 214 -4.59 20.67 -23.25
C LEU A 214 -5.07 22.01 -23.84
N ALA A 215 -5.78 22.82 -23.05
CA ALA A 215 -6.21 24.15 -23.47
C ALA A 215 -5.02 25.07 -23.80
N LEU A 216 -3.95 25.02 -23.00
CA LEU A 216 -2.72 25.76 -23.25
C LEU A 216 -1.99 25.27 -24.51
N ALA A 217 -1.95 23.95 -24.75
CA ALA A 217 -1.40 23.39 -25.99
C ALA A 217 -2.13 23.94 -27.22
N VAL A 218 -3.47 23.95 -27.19
CA VAL A 218 -4.31 24.47 -28.28
C VAL A 218 -4.12 25.99 -28.42
N ALA A 219 -4.15 26.75 -27.33
CA ALA A 219 -3.97 28.20 -27.35
C ALA A 219 -2.61 28.59 -27.96
N TYR A 220 -1.55 27.84 -27.63
CA TYR A 220 -0.21 28.10 -28.18
C TYR A 220 -0.16 27.91 -29.71
N VAL A 221 -0.88 26.92 -30.24
CA VAL A 221 -0.93 26.66 -31.69
C VAL A 221 -1.80 27.69 -32.42
N VAL A 222 -2.94 28.07 -31.83
CA VAL A 222 -3.99 28.85 -32.51
C VAL A 222 -3.83 30.36 -32.31
N ILE A 223 -3.44 30.80 -31.12
CA ILE A 223 -3.49 32.22 -30.71
C ILE A 223 -2.11 32.89 -30.86
N ALA A 224 -1.04 32.18 -30.49
CA ALA A 224 0.31 32.75 -30.46
C ALA A 224 1.38 31.77 -30.99
N PRO A 225 1.29 31.34 -32.26
CA PRO A 225 2.34 30.50 -32.84
C PRO A 225 3.65 31.30 -32.85
N PRO A 226 4.74 30.78 -32.25
CA PRO A 226 6.00 31.51 -32.18
C PRO A 226 6.55 31.70 -33.60
N GLN A 227 6.91 32.93 -33.91
CA GLN A 227 7.64 33.26 -35.13
C GLN A 227 9.14 33.08 -34.85
N SER A 228 9.85 32.50 -35.80
CA SER A 228 11.30 32.32 -35.77
C SER A 228 11.84 32.76 -37.13
N ASP A 229 12.82 33.66 -37.11
CA ASP A 229 13.52 34.13 -38.32
C ASP A 229 14.60 33.12 -38.78
N ALA A 230 14.68 31.97 -38.12
CA ALA A 230 15.67 30.94 -38.38
C ALA A 230 15.26 29.96 -39.50
N GLY A 231 16.14 29.00 -39.80
CA GLY A 231 15.90 27.97 -40.82
C GLY A 231 14.63 27.13 -40.56
N PRO A 232 14.04 26.50 -41.60
CA PRO A 232 12.74 25.83 -41.52
C PRO A 232 12.68 24.71 -40.49
N LEU A 233 13.80 24.01 -40.25
CA LEU A 233 13.90 22.98 -39.22
C LEU A 233 13.76 23.58 -37.80
N GLN A 234 14.50 24.66 -37.53
CA GLN A 234 14.48 25.33 -36.23
C GLN A 234 13.12 25.99 -35.97
N ALA A 235 12.52 26.61 -36.98
CA ALA A 235 11.17 27.15 -36.91
C ALA A 235 10.14 26.05 -36.58
N GLY A 236 10.27 24.86 -37.18
CA GLY A 236 9.44 23.70 -36.87
C GLY A 236 9.59 23.24 -35.42
N ILE A 237 10.82 23.13 -34.93
CA ILE A 237 11.12 22.73 -33.55
C ILE A 237 10.50 23.73 -32.57
N VAL A 238 10.77 25.02 -32.73
CA VAL A 238 10.26 26.09 -31.86
C VAL A 238 8.72 26.10 -31.83
N ARG A 239 8.07 25.83 -32.97
CA ARG A 239 6.61 25.82 -33.09
C ARG A 239 5.96 24.66 -32.35
N TRP A 240 6.55 23.46 -32.38
CA TRP A 240 5.89 22.24 -31.90
C TRP A 240 6.36 21.76 -30.52
N SER A 241 7.54 22.17 -30.06
CA SER A 241 8.07 21.70 -28.77
C SER A 241 7.24 22.17 -27.57
N VAL A 242 6.77 23.42 -27.54
CA VAL A 242 5.93 23.94 -26.44
C VAL A 242 4.52 23.34 -26.39
N PRO A 243 3.74 23.26 -27.49
CA PRO A 243 2.45 22.60 -27.44
C PRO A 243 2.59 21.09 -27.21
N GLY A 244 3.67 20.47 -27.70
CA GLY A 244 4.01 19.09 -27.37
C GLY A 244 4.27 18.89 -25.87
N CYS A 245 5.01 19.80 -25.23
CA CYS A 245 5.22 19.79 -23.78
C CYS A 245 3.89 19.84 -23.02
N TRP A 246 3.00 20.77 -23.37
CA TRP A 246 1.68 20.88 -22.74
C TRP A 246 0.79 19.65 -22.97
N ALA A 247 0.81 19.06 -24.16
CA ALA A 247 0.08 17.82 -24.44
C ALA A 247 0.60 16.64 -23.61
N LEU A 248 1.92 16.55 -23.41
CA LEU A 248 2.55 15.51 -22.60
C LEU A 248 2.26 15.69 -21.10
N ILE A 249 2.23 16.94 -20.60
CA ILE A 249 1.76 17.26 -19.25
C ILE A 249 0.29 16.87 -19.09
N ALA A 250 -0.55 17.11 -20.10
CA ALA A 250 -1.95 16.70 -20.06
C ALA A 250 -2.10 15.17 -19.97
N ALA A 251 -1.29 14.42 -20.72
CA ALA A 251 -1.26 12.96 -20.66
C ALA A 251 -0.79 12.44 -19.29
N ALA A 252 0.23 13.08 -18.69
CA ALA A 252 0.71 12.74 -17.35
C ALA A 252 -0.37 13.01 -16.27
N GLY A 253 -1.08 14.15 -16.36
CA GLY A 253 -2.20 14.49 -15.47
C GLY A 253 -3.36 13.50 -15.57
N ALA A 254 -3.72 13.07 -16.80
CA ALA A 254 -4.74 12.05 -17.03
C ALA A 254 -4.30 10.67 -16.49
N CYS A 255 -3.05 10.26 -16.73
CA CYS A 255 -2.49 9.03 -16.18
C CYS A 255 -2.55 9.02 -14.65
N TRP A 256 -2.22 10.16 -14.01
CA TRP A 256 -2.33 10.29 -12.57
C TRP A 256 -3.78 10.23 -12.09
N ALA A 257 -4.72 10.90 -12.76
CA ALA A 257 -6.15 10.86 -12.43
C ALA A 257 -6.71 9.43 -12.40
N PHE A 258 -6.29 8.57 -13.34
CA PHE A 258 -6.79 7.20 -13.50
C PHE A 258 -5.90 6.13 -12.89
N ASP A 259 -4.92 6.50 -12.07
CA ASP A 259 -3.99 5.57 -11.42
C ASP A 259 -3.23 4.65 -12.38
N VAL A 260 -2.86 5.18 -13.54
CA VAL A 260 -2.04 4.44 -14.50
C VAL A 260 -0.64 4.23 -13.92
N ALA A 261 -0.06 3.06 -14.19
CA ALA A 261 1.24 2.64 -13.69
C ALA A 261 2.29 3.76 -13.71
N GLU A 262 3.01 3.92 -12.60
CA GLU A 262 3.96 5.01 -12.39
C GLU A 262 4.99 5.15 -13.52
N LYS A 263 5.50 4.03 -14.05
CA LYS A 263 6.45 4.03 -15.16
C LYS A 263 5.91 4.77 -16.39
N VAL A 264 4.60 4.62 -16.68
CA VAL A 264 3.94 5.26 -17.83
C VAL A 264 3.74 6.76 -17.55
N ARG A 265 3.25 7.10 -16.36
CA ARG A 265 3.10 8.51 -15.93
C ARG A 265 4.44 9.25 -16.00
N ASN A 266 5.50 8.65 -15.45
CA ASN A 266 6.83 9.24 -15.41
C ASN A 266 7.42 9.36 -16.82
N ALA A 267 7.15 8.41 -17.72
CA ALA A 267 7.57 8.51 -19.12
C ALA A 267 6.99 9.77 -19.81
N PHE A 268 5.70 10.08 -19.59
CA PHE A 268 5.11 11.32 -20.11
C PHE A 268 5.73 12.58 -19.51
N ALA A 269 5.99 12.58 -18.20
CA ALA A 269 6.64 13.72 -17.52
C ALA A 269 8.07 13.97 -18.05
N TYR A 270 8.87 12.91 -18.22
CA TYR A 270 10.21 13.03 -18.79
C TYR A 270 10.20 13.44 -20.25
N ALA A 271 9.22 12.95 -21.04
CA ALA A 271 9.05 13.39 -22.42
C ALA A 271 8.70 14.89 -22.49
N ALA A 272 7.86 15.40 -21.58
CA ALA A 272 7.53 16.83 -21.50
C ALA A 272 8.79 17.67 -21.21
N LEU A 273 9.61 17.23 -20.25
CA LEU A 273 10.88 17.87 -19.94
C LEU A 273 11.84 17.85 -21.14
N ALA A 274 11.94 16.74 -21.86
CA ALA A 274 12.75 16.64 -23.07
C ALA A 274 12.26 17.62 -24.15
N CYS A 275 10.96 17.74 -24.37
CA CYS A 275 10.39 18.75 -25.28
C CYS A 275 10.77 20.18 -24.87
N TRP A 276 10.79 20.48 -23.57
CA TRP A 276 11.21 21.79 -23.06
C TRP A 276 12.70 22.06 -23.29
N ILE A 277 13.57 21.08 -23.03
CA ILE A 277 15.02 21.20 -23.27
C ILE A 277 15.29 21.45 -24.75
N VAL A 278 14.63 20.70 -25.64
CA VAL A 278 14.74 20.88 -27.09
C VAL A 278 14.29 22.29 -27.51
N TYR A 279 13.20 22.81 -26.92
CA TYR A 279 12.75 24.18 -27.18
C TYR A 279 13.81 25.22 -26.78
N LEU A 280 14.39 25.09 -25.58
CA LEU A 280 15.42 26.03 -25.09
C LEU A 280 16.67 25.98 -25.96
N ALA A 281 17.14 24.79 -26.32
CA ALA A 281 18.30 24.64 -27.21
C ALA A 281 18.04 25.31 -28.57
N ALA A 282 16.85 25.13 -29.15
CA ALA A 282 16.47 25.76 -30.42
C ALA A 282 16.25 27.28 -30.34
N ARG A 283 16.19 27.87 -29.14
CA ARG A 283 16.11 29.33 -28.93
C ARG A 283 17.47 29.96 -28.62
N LEU A 284 18.44 29.18 -28.16
CA LEU A 284 19.79 29.63 -27.81
C LEU A 284 20.79 29.48 -28.96
N LEU A 285 20.48 28.64 -29.94
CA LEU A 285 21.23 28.42 -31.19
C LEU A 285 20.67 29.29 -32.32
#